data_AF-U7UZR8-F1
#
_entry.id   AF-U7UZR8-F1
#
_cell.length_a   1.000
_cell.length_b   1.000
_cell.length_c   1.000
_cell.angle_alpha   90.00
_cell.angle_beta   90.00
_cell.angle_gamma   90.00
#
_symmetry.space_group_name_H-M   'P 1'
#
loop_
_entity.id
_entity.type
_entity.pdbx_description
1 polymer ?
#
loop_
_entity_poly.entity_id
_entity_poly.type
_entity_poly.pdbx_seq_one_letter_code
_entity_poly.pdbx_strand_id
1 'polypeptide(L)'
;ISTDGWWGSETSLGLQKFMNAIMTGTWNDEFGSMSKIPTVADGVISSQPSSMAPACPGIVGGWEWVESNQATGSPTIHVMNAWLDGVTPKQYAGFDPSGWKGSSKIGYGIIKRLQGHYGISQDGRLDAPSRTIQALQNEINQYV
;
A
#
# COMPACT_ATOMS: atom_id res chain seq x y z
N ILE A 1 8.30 8.52 10.85
CA ILE A 1 7.21 7.88 11.64
C ILE A 1 7.79 6.90 12.64
N SER A 2 7.09 6.65 13.75
CA SER A 2 7.48 5.61 14.73
C SER A 2 7.60 4.24 14.07
N THR A 3 8.54 3.41 14.55
CA THR A 3 8.83 2.05 14.04
C THR A 3 8.50 0.99 15.09
N ASP A 4 7.29 1.09 15.63
CA ASP A 4 6.78 0.29 16.75
C ASP A 4 5.97 -0.94 16.32
N GLY A 5 5.75 -1.14 15.03
CA GLY A 5 4.95 -2.24 14.51
C GLY A 5 3.44 -2.05 14.66
N TRP A 6 2.98 -0.83 15.00
CA TRP A 6 1.58 -0.44 15.04
C TRP A 6 1.23 0.50 13.90
N TRP A 7 0.18 0.19 13.15
CA TRP A 7 -0.24 0.98 12.01
C TRP A 7 -1.33 1.97 12.43
N GLY A 8 -0.94 3.23 12.56
CA GLY A 8 -1.84 4.39 12.75
C GLY A 8 -1.93 5.28 11.50
N SER A 9 -2.57 6.44 11.65
CA SER A 9 -2.72 7.43 10.56
C SER A 9 -1.40 7.95 10.02
N GLU A 10 -0.37 8.08 10.86
CA GLU A 10 0.98 8.45 10.41
C GLU A 10 1.59 7.40 9.47
N THR A 11 1.39 6.10 9.77
CA THR A 11 1.85 5.02 8.88
C THR A 11 1.08 5.02 7.56
N SER A 12 -0.23 5.27 7.58
CA SER A 12 -1.03 5.41 6.35
C SER A 12 -0.58 6.61 5.50
N LEU A 13 -0.34 7.76 6.14
CA LEU A 13 0.15 8.96 5.45
C LEU A 13 1.57 8.74 4.88
N GLY A 14 2.42 8.07 5.66
CA GLY A 14 3.76 7.68 5.23
C GLY A 14 3.72 6.73 4.04
N LEU A 15 2.86 5.71 4.06
CA LEU A 15 2.68 4.77 2.95
C LEU A 15 2.19 5.51 1.70
N GLN A 16 1.20 6.39 1.83
CA GLN A 16 0.72 7.22 0.73
C GLN A 16 1.85 8.02 0.09
N LYS A 17 2.66 8.72 0.90
CA LYS A 17 3.82 9.49 0.42
C LYS A 17 4.88 8.60 -0.22
N PHE A 18 5.22 7.47 0.40
CA PHE A 18 6.16 6.49 -0.12
C PHE A 18 5.71 5.97 -1.49
N MET A 19 4.47 5.48 -1.60
CA MET A 19 3.89 5.03 -2.87
C MET A 19 3.92 6.14 -3.92
N ASN A 20 3.57 7.37 -3.56
CA ASN A 20 3.65 8.49 -4.49
C ASN A 20 5.11 8.72 -4.94
N ALA A 21 6.09 8.66 -4.04
CA ALA A 21 7.49 8.88 -4.36
C ALA A 21 8.07 7.81 -5.30
N ILE A 22 7.73 6.53 -5.10
CA ILE A 22 8.32 5.42 -5.87
C ILE A 22 7.48 4.98 -7.07
N MET A 23 6.17 5.25 -7.09
CA MET A 23 5.27 4.84 -8.16
C MET A 23 4.72 6.00 -9.00
N THR A 24 4.92 7.26 -8.60
CA THR A 24 4.78 8.40 -9.52
C THR A 24 6.10 8.57 -10.25
N GLY A 25 6.15 8.18 -11.52
CA GLY A 25 7.39 8.30 -12.30
C GLY A 25 7.73 9.76 -12.62
N THR A 26 9.01 10.12 -12.49
CA THR A 26 9.66 11.12 -13.35
C THR A 26 9.88 10.50 -14.74
N TRP A 27 9.26 11.05 -15.79
CA TRP A 27 9.58 10.68 -17.17
C TRP A 27 9.86 11.92 -18.03
N ASN A 28 11.07 11.95 -18.60
CA ASN A 28 11.48 12.82 -19.70
C ASN A 28 11.73 11.92 -20.93
N ASP A 29 10.78 11.87 -21.84
CA ASP A 29 11.07 11.78 -23.27
C ASP A 29 10.57 13.07 -23.95
N GLU A 30 10.94 13.29 -25.20
CA GLU A 30 10.81 14.54 -25.98
C GLU A 30 9.41 15.19 -26.01
N PHE A 31 8.38 14.54 -25.46
CA PHE A 31 6.98 14.99 -25.44
C PHE A 31 6.31 15.07 -24.06
N GLY A 32 7.05 14.87 -22.96
CA GLY A 32 6.83 15.54 -21.66
C GLY A 32 5.44 15.52 -21.00
N SER A 33 4.62 14.47 -21.17
CA SER A 33 3.30 14.41 -20.50
C SER A 33 3.26 13.39 -19.37
N MET A 34 3.07 13.90 -18.15
CA MET A 34 3.07 13.15 -16.88
C MET A 34 1.66 12.65 -16.53
N SER A 35 1.43 11.34 -16.59
CA SER A 35 0.24 10.74 -15.95
C SER A 35 0.45 10.67 -14.45
N LYS A 36 -0.09 11.65 -13.73
CA LYS A 36 0.02 11.80 -12.28
C LYS A 36 -0.83 10.76 -11.55
N ILE A 37 -0.24 9.70 -10.98
CA ILE A 37 -0.95 8.77 -10.08
C ILE A 37 -0.02 8.27 -8.96
N PRO A 38 -0.48 8.21 -7.68
CA PRO A 38 -1.62 8.89 -7.03
C PRO A 38 -1.21 10.14 -6.22
N THR A 39 -2.20 10.89 -5.72
CA THR A 39 -1.99 12.16 -4.97
C THR A 39 -2.77 12.24 -3.66
N VAL A 40 -3.35 11.13 -3.19
CA VAL A 40 -4.03 11.08 -1.89
C VAL A 40 -2.96 10.96 -0.81
N ALA A 41 -2.94 11.93 0.11
CA ALA A 41 -2.02 12.01 1.25
C ALA A 41 -2.79 12.53 2.48
N ASP A 42 -3.90 11.87 2.81
CA ASP A 42 -4.83 12.25 3.88
C ASP A 42 -4.66 11.40 5.17
N GLY A 43 -3.77 10.40 5.14
CA GLY A 43 -3.54 9.50 6.27
C GLY A 43 -4.63 8.44 6.46
N VAL A 44 -5.48 8.22 5.46
CA VAL A 44 -6.57 7.23 5.51
C VAL A 44 -6.46 6.21 4.36
N ILE A 45 -6.39 4.93 4.71
CA ILE A 45 -6.58 3.84 3.76
C ILE A 45 -8.09 3.59 3.64
N SER A 46 -8.68 4.14 2.58
CA SER A 46 -10.14 4.16 2.36
C SER A 46 -10.76 2.80 2.02
N SER A 47 -12.02 2.62 2.43
CA SER A 47 -12.96 1.61 1.94
C SER A 47 -12.42 0.18 1.88
N GLN A 48 -11.91 -0.30 3.02
CA GLN A 48 -11.33 -1.64 3.16
C GLN A 48 -12.35 -2.62 3.78
N PRO A 49 -12.37 -3.90 3.35
CA PRO A 49 -13.35 -4.85 3.84
C PRO A 49 -13.14 -5.16 5.33
N SER A 50 -14.14 -4.87 6.16
CA SER A 50 -14.10 -5.07 7.61
C SER A 50 -13.85 -6.53 8.03
N SER A 51 -14.17 -7.50 7.17
CA SER A 51 -13.81 -8.91 7.38
C SER A 51 -12.29 -9.16 7.49
N MET A 52 -11.45 -8.24 7.02
CA MET A 52 -9.99 -8.33 7.17
C MET A 52 -9.46 -7.74 8.49
N ALA A 53 -10.25 -6.94 9.21
CA ALA A 53 -9.80 -6.31 10.45
C ALA A 53 -9.32 -7.33 11.52
N PRO A 54 -10.00 -8.49 11.75
CA PRO A 54 -9.50 -9.50 12.70
C PRO A 54 -8.15 -10.15 12.32
N ALA A 55 -7.79 -10.10 11.03
CA ALA A 55 -6.48 -10.55 10.54
C ALA A 55 -5.41 -9.46 10.65
N CYS A 56 -5.79 -8.23 10.94
CA CYS A 56 -4.88 -7.08 11.02
C CYS A 56 -4.96 -6.35 12.37
N PRO A 57 -4.82 -7.04 13.52
CA PRO A 57 -4.93 -6.39 14.83
C PRO A 57 -3.87 -5.31 15.09
N GLY A 58 -2.75 -5.30 14.35
CA GLY A 58 -1.74 -4.25 14.42
C GLY A 58 -2.18 -2.92 13.80
N ILE A 59 -3.30 -2.90 13.07
CA ILE A 59 -3.89 -1.68 12.54
C ILE A 59 -4.81 -1.06 13.58
N VAL A 60 -4.33 0.02 14.20
CA VAL A 60 -5.01 0.73 15.29
C VAL A 60 -5.62 2.07 14.85
N GLY A 61 -5.31 2.52 13.63
CA GLY A 61 -5.90 3.74 13.06
C GLY A 61 -5.46 3.98 11.62
N GLY A 62 -5.98 5.05 11.01
CA GLY A 62 -5.63 5.43 9.63
C GLY A 62 -6.23 4.52 8.55
N TRP A 63 -7.27 3.76 8.89
CA TRP A 63 -7.99 2.85 7.99
C TRP A 63 -9.49 3.07 8.13
N GLU A 64 -10.19 3.08 7.00
CA GLU A 64 -11.64 3.06 6.94
C GLU A 64 -12.10 1.64 6.63
N TRP A 65 -12.59 0.94 7.65
CA TRP A 65 -13.21 -0.37 7.50
C TRP A 65 -14.70 -0.22 7.20
N VAL A 66 -15.15 -0.81 6.09
CA VAL A 66 -16.55 -0.80 5.66
C VAL A 66 -17.06 -2.23 5.50
N GLU A 67 -18.37 -2.43 5.39
CA GLU A 67 -18.94 -3.75 5.11
C GLU A 67 -18.29 -4.37 3.86
N SER A 68 -17.89 -5.65 3.94
CA SER A 68 -17.04 -6.25 2.91
C SER A 68 -17.64 -6.27 1.50
N ASN A 69 -18.96 -6.32 1.39
CA ASN A 69 -19.69 -6.22 0.12
C ASN A 69 -19.81 -4.78 -0.43
N GLN A 70 -19.66 -3.77 0.43
CA GLN A 70 -19.66 -2.35 0.07
C GLN A 70 -18.25 -1.79 -0.14
N ALA A 71 -17.22 -2.52 0.28
CA ALA A 71 -15.82 -2.12 0.07
C ALA A 71 -15.56 -1.86 -1.42
N THR A 72 -15.02 -0.68 -1.72
CA THR A 72 -14.58 -0.26 -3.05
C THR A 72 -13.05 -0.28 -3.18
N GLY A 73 -12.33 -0.20 -2.06
CA GLY A 73 -10.88 -0.23 -2.01
C GLY A 73 -10.24 1.17 -1.98
N SER A 74 -8.91 1.18 -1.82
CA SER A 74 -8.08 2.37 -1.73
C SER A 74 -7.09 2.42 -2.92
N PRO A 75 -6.91 3.59 -3.55
CA PRO A 75 -5.83 3.78 -4.51
C PRO A 75 -4.46 3.44 -3.94
N THR A 76 -4.21 3.72 -2.66
CA THR A 76 -2.94 3.40 -1.99
C THR A 76 -2.68 1.90 -1.93
N ILE A 77 -3.70 1.11 -1.61
CA ILE A 77 -3.59 -0.36 -1.61
C ILE A 77 -3.41 -0.90 -3.02
N HIS A 78 -4.08 -0.30 -4.02
CA HIS A 78 -3.90 -0.68 -5.41
C HIS A 78 -2.45 -0.48 -5.85
N VAL A 79 -1.85 0.68 -5.54
CA VAL A 79 -0.44 0.96 -5.86
C VAL A 79 0.51 0.06 -5.09
N MET A 80 0.29 -0.13 -3.79
CA MET A 80 1.11 -1.04 -2.98
C MET A 80 1.07 -2.45 -3.55
N ASN A 81 -0.10 -2.91 -3.99
CA ASN A 81 -0.23 -4.22 -4.62
C ASN A 81 0.56 -4.29 -5.95
N ALA A 82 0.58 -3.22 -6.74
CA ALA A 82 1.34 -3.16 -7.99
C ALA A 82 2.85 -3.21 -7.70
N TRP A 83 3.31 -2.41 -6.74
CA TRP A 83 4.69 -2.40 -6.28
C TRP A 83 5.14 -3.78 -5.78
N LEU A 84 4.32 -4.44 -4.96
CA LEU A 84 4.59 -5.80 -4.46
C LEU A 84 4.60 -6.87 -5.56
N ASP A 85 3.87 -6.66 -6.65
CA ASP A 85 3.88 -7.53 -7.84
C ASP A 85 5.03 -7.18 -8.82
N GLY A 86 5.89 -6.22 -8.49
CA GLY A 86 7.03 -5.80 -9.32
C GLY A 86 6.66 -4.94 -10.52
N VAL A 87 5.45 -4.37 -10.54
CA VAL A 87 5.01 -3.46 -11.60
C VAL A 87 5.83 -2.17 -11.51
N THR A 88 6.50 -1.80 -12.59
CA THR A 88 7.29 -0.57 -12.66
C THR A 88 6.40 0.67 -12.75
N PRO A 89 6.89 1.87 -12.37
CA PRO A 89 6.12 3.11 -12.53
C PRO A 89 5.69 3.37 -13.97
N LYS A 90 6.54 3.02 -14.95
CA LYS A 90 6.22 3.12 -16.38
C LYS A 90 5.05 2.20 -16.77
N GLN A 91 5.06 0.97 -16.26
CA GLN A 91 3.97 0.02 -16.47
C GLN A 91 2.66 0.50 -15.84
N TYR A 92 2.76 1.00 -14.62
CA TYR A 92 1.61 1.48 -13.86
C TYR A 92 0.98 2.75 -14.48
N ALA A 93 1.80 3.65 -15.03
CA ALA A 93 1.37 4.86 -15.73
C ALA A 93 0.79 4.59 -17.14
N GLY A 94 0.64 3.33 -17.55
CA GLY A 94 -0.02 2.93 -18.79
C GLY A 94 0.87 2.99 -20.05
N PHE A 95 2.18 3.19 -19.90
CA PHE A 95 3.15 3.10 -21.03
C PHE A 95 3.51 1.66 -21.41
N ASP A 96 3.10 0.69 -20.60
CA ASP A 96 3.18 -0.74 -20.91
C ASP A 96 1.74 -1.29 -20.94
N PRO A 97 1.34 -2.06 -21.96
CA PRO A 97 0.06 -2.76 -22.02
C PRO A 97 -0.16 -3.82 -20.93
N SER A 98 0.54 -3.76 -19.79
CA SER A 98 0.57 -4.76 -18.71
C SER A 98 -0.79 -5.23 -18.20
N GLY A 99 -1.89 -4.50 -18.49
CA GLY A 99 -3.26 -4.98 -18.27
C GLY A 99 -3.50 -5.40 -16.82
N TRP A 100 -2.67 -4.90 -15.89
CA TRP A 100 -2.57 -5.41 -14.54
C TRP A 100 -3.85 -5.04 -13.79
N LYS A 101 -4.57 -6.06 -13.32
CA LYS A 101 -5.86 -5.94 -12.64
C LYS A 101 -5.73 -6.31 -11.17
N GLY A 102 -4.81 -5.63 -10.48
CA GLY A 102 -4.63 -5.86 -9.07
C GLY A 102 -5.80 -5.37 -8.22
N SER A 103 -5.90 -5.90 -7.00
CA SER A 103 -6.92 -5.48 -6.05
C SER A 103 -6.58 -4.11 -5.45
N SER A 104 -7.61 -3.30 -5.19
CA SER A 104 -7.54 -2.08 -4.36
C SER A 104 -7.93 -2.34 -2.90
N LYS A 105 -8.26 -3.59 -2.56
CA LYS A 105 -8.68 -4.04 -1.23
C LYS A 105 -7.60 -4.92 -0.64
N ILE A 106 -7.28 -4.67 0.62
CA ILE A 106 -6.41 -5.51 1.42
C ILE A 106 -7.03 -6.91 1.51
N GLY A 107 -6.17 -7.91 1.51
CA GLY A 107 -6.56 -9.30 1.67
C GLY A 107 -5.33 -10.14 1.99
N TYR A 108 -5.55 -11.40 2.39
CA TYR A 108 -4.49 -12.32 2.78
C TYR A 108 -3.35 -12.41 1.75
N GLY A 109 -3.68 -12.41 0.45
CA GLY A 109 -2.66 -12.47 -0.61
C GLY A 109 -1.71 -11.26 -0.63
N ILE A 110 -2.25 -10.05 -0.45
CA ILE A 110 -1.43 -8.82 -0.40
C ILE A 110 -0.58 -8.82 0.87
N ILE A 111 -1.15 -9.19 2.02
CA ILE A 111 -0.41 -9.26 3.29
C ILE A 111 0.75 -10.26 3.18
N LYS A 112 0.50 -11.44 2.61
CA LYS A 112 1.55 -12.44 2.37
C LYS A 112 2.65 -11.92 1.44
N ARG A 113 2.30 -11.19 0.38
CA ARG A 113 3.31 -10.55 -0.48
C ARG A 113 4.14 -9.52 0.28
N LEU A 114 3.51 -8.67 1.09
CA LEU A 114 4.22 -7.71 1.94
C LEU A 114 5.15 -8.41 2.95
N GLN A 115 4.70 -9.50 3.57
CA GLN A 115 5.52 -10.33 4.45
C GLN A 115 6.72 -10.92 3.70
N GLY A 116 6.49 -11.50 2.52
CA GLY A 116 7.53 -12.08 1.68
C GLY A 116 8.55 -11.03 1.21
N HIS A 117 8.09 -9.84 0.85
CA HIS A 117 8.93 -8.71 0.46
C HIS A 117 9.97 -8.37 1.55
N TYR A 118 9.57 -8.44 2.82
CA TYR A 118 10.47 -8.20 3.96
C TYR A 118 11.14 -9.47 4.52
N GLY A 119 11.01 -10.63 3.86
CA GLY A 119 11.58 -11.89 4.36
C GLY A 119 10.95 -12.40 5.67
N ILE A 120 9.68 -12.05 5.91
CA ILE A 120 8.90 -12.46 7.09
C ILE A 120 8.00 -13.64 6.71
N SER A 121 7.73 -14.53 7.68
CA SER A 121 6.81 -15.66 7.50
C SER A 121 5.45 -15.19 6.97
N GLN A 122 4.95 -15.87 5.93
CA GLN A 122 3.77 -15.45 5.16
C GLN A 122 2.46 -16.06 5.71
N ASP A 123 2.08 -15.71 6.94
CA ASP A 123 0.83 -16.16 7.56
C ASP A 123 -0.42 -15.36 7.12
N GLY A 124 -0.23 -14.24 6.43
CA GLY A 124 -1.30 -13.37 5.96
C GLY A 124 -1.95 -12.51 7.04
N ARG A 125 -1.28 -12.30 8.18
CA ARG A 125 -1.74 -11.46 9.29
C ARG A 125 -0.82 -10.26 9.52
N LEU A 126 -1.40 -9.18 10.02
CA LEU A 126 -0.65 -8.03 10.56
C LEU A 126 -0.88 -7.99 12.07
N ASP A 127 -0.05 -8.73 12.81
CA ASP A 127 -0.16 -8.89 14.28
C ASP A 127 0.02 -7.59 15.08
N ALA A 128 -0.17 -7.68 16.40
CA ALA A 128 -0.18 -6.55 17.32
C ALA A 128 0.83 -6.77 18.47
N PRO A 129 2.07 -6.23 18.38
CA PRO A 129 2.66 -5.51 17.25
C PRO A 129 3.07 -6.43 16.09
N SER A 130 3.21 -5.88 14.88
CA SER A 130 3.60 -6.63 13.68
C SER A 130 5.03 -6.31 13.26
N ARG A 131 5.83 -7.36 13.05
CA ARG A 131 7.15 -7.25 12.42
C ARG A 131 7.06 -6.75 10.97
N THR A 132 5.98 -7.08 10.27
CA THR A 132 5.73 -6.63 8.89
C THR A 132 5.41 -5.15 8.85
N ILE A 133 4.59 -4.66 9.79
CA ILE A 133 4.32 -3.22 9.93
C ILE A 133 5.62 -2.49 10.28
N GLN A 134 6.41 -3.01 11.21
CA GLN A 134 7.69 -2.40 11.60
C GLN A 134 8.66 -2.29 10.41
N ALA A 135 8.77 -3.35 9.59
CA ALA A 135 9.60 -3.33 8.38
C ALA A 135 9.10 -2.31 7.36
N LEU A 136 7.78 -2.24 7.13
CA LEU A 136 7.17 -1.22 6.28
C LEU A 136 7.44 0.20 6.79
N GLN A 137 7.30 0.45 8.10
CA GLN A 137 7.59 1.74 8.71
C GLN A 137 9.06 2.14 8.51
N ASN A 138 9.99 1.18 8.65
CA ASN A 138 11.41 1.43 8.39
C ASN A 138 11.68 1.82 6.93
N GLU A 139 11.04 1.17 5.96
CA GLU A 139 11.19 1.51 4.55
C GLU A 139 10.56 2.87 4.24
N ILE A 140 9.34 3.14 4.71
CA ILE A 140 8.68 4.45 4.57
C ILE A 140 9.59 5.57 5.05
N ASN A 141 10.25 5.40 6.20
CA ASN A 141 11.16 6.39 6.78
C ASN A 141 12.39 6.73 5.92
N GLN A 142 12.69 5.95 4.88
CA GLN A 142 13.74 6.30 3.92
C GLN A 142 13.28 7.34 2.89
N TYR A 143 11.98 7.61 2.80
CA TYR A 143 11.34 8.42 1.76
C TYR A 143 10.50 9.59 2.30
N VAL A 144 10.29 9.70 3.62
CA VAL A 144 9.43 10.73 4.23
C VAL A 144 10.10 11.55 5.32
#